data_AF-J5PNR4-F1
#
_entry.id   AF-J5PNR4-F1
#
_cell.length_a   1.000
_cell.length_b   1.000
_cell.length_c   1.000
_cell.angle_alpha   90.00
_cell.angle_beta   90.00
_cell.angle_gamma   90.00
#
_symmetry.space_group_name_H-M   'P 1'
#
loop_
_entity.id
_entity.type
_entity.pdbx_description
1 polymer ?
#
loop_
_entity_poly.entity_id
_entity_poly.type
_entity_poly.pdbx_seq_one_letter_code
_entity_poly.pdbx_strand_id
1 'polypeptide(L)' 'MASGRLFVGILWMLALFFIWGFLALGAGYFVLASENWLVRGAYYVIAGVGWLPFAMPIVGYMARGPRHS' A
#
# COMPACT_ATOMS: atom_id res chain seq x y z
N MET A 1 6.86 -10.85 -24.98
CA MET A 1 6.31 -9.55 -24.52
C MET A 1 5.97 -9.61 -23.02
N ALA A 2 6.98 -9.81 -22.16
CA ALA A 2 6.77 -9.97 -20.71
C ALA A 2 6.68 -8.64 -19.91
N SER A 3 7.03 -7.51 -20.55
CA SER A 3 7.20 -6.20 -19.93
C SER A 3 5.87 -5.47 -19.61
N GLY A 4 4.81 -5.66 -20.40
CA GLY A 4 3.55 -4.91 -20.24
C GLY A 4 2.81 -5.17 -18.92
N ARG A 5 2.78 -6.43 -18.46
CA ARG A 5 2.13 -6.81 -17.19
C ARG A 5 2.85 -6.26 -15.96
N LEU A 6 4.18 -6.25 -16.00
CA LEU A 6 5.01 -5.67 -14.94
C LEU A 6 4.83 -4.15 -14.89
N PHE A 7 4.79 -3.48 -16.05
CA PHE A 7 4.56 -2.04 -16.12
C PHE A 7 3.20 -1.64 -15.51
N VAL A 8 2.13 -2.35 -15.87
CA VAL A 8 0.79 -2.13 -15.29
C VAL A 8 0.77 -2.41 -13.80
N GLY A 9 1.40 -3.50 -13.35
CA GLY A 9 1.47 -3.83 -11.93
C GLY A 9 2.24 -2.81 -11.11
N ILE A 10 3.36 -2.29 -11.63
CA ILE A 10 4.13 -1.22 -10.99
C ILE A 10 3.30 0.07 -10.89
N LEU A 11 2.60 0.45 -11.96
CA LEU A 11 1.73 1.64 -11.93
C LEU A 11 0.62 1.52 -10.88
N TRP A 12 -0.04 0.37 -10.79
CA TRP A 12 -1.05 0.11 -9.76
C TRP A 12 -0.47 0.16 -8.36
N MET A 13 0.71 -0.42 -8.16
CA MET A 13 1.39 -0.43 -6.87
C MET A 13 1.83 0.98 -6.46
N LEU A 14 2.31 1.78 -7.41
CA LEU A 14 2.67 3.18 -7.21
C LEU A 14 1.44 4.03 -6.87
N ALA A 15 0.34 3.84 -7.60
CA ALA A 15 -0.93 4.53 -7.34
C ALA A 15 -1.48 4.18 -5.95
N LEU A 16 -1.48 2.89 -5.58
CA LEU A 16 -1.88 2.43 -4.25
C LEU A 16 -1.01 3.08 -3.17
N PHE A 17 0.31 3.10 -3.37
CA PHE A 17 1.24 3.70 -2.42
C PHE A 17 0.99 5.19 -2.22
N PHE A 18 0.79 5.94 -3.31
CA PHE A 18 0.47 7.37 -3.22
C PHE A 18 -0.87 7.58 -2.51
N ILE A 19 -1.93 6.90 -2.95
CA ILE A 19 -3.27 7.05 -2.35
C ILE A 19 -3.21 6.76 -0.85
N TRP A 20 -2.57 5.65 -0.46
CA TRP A 20 -2.45 5.28 0.95
C TRP A 20 -1.57 6.26 1.74
N GLY A 21 -0.47 6.71 1.15
CA GLY A 21 0.41 7.70 1.77
C GLY A 21 -0.30 9.03 2.01
N PHE A 22 -1.06 9.53 1.04
CA PHE A 22 -1.89 10.72 1.20
C PHE A 22 -2.99 10.51 2.24
N LEU A 23 -3.65 9.34 2.24
CA LEU A 23 -4.66 9.00 3.24
C LEU A 23 -4.07 9.00 4.65
N ALA A 24 -2.91 8.38 4.82
CA ALA A 24 -2.17 8.33 6.07
C ALA A 24 -1.79 9.74 6.51
N LEU A 25 -1.15 10.55 5.66
CA LEU A 25 -0.77 11.93 5.99
C LEU A 25 -1.97 12.78 6.42
N GLY A 26 -3.08 12.69 5.68
CA GLY A 26 -4.32 13.39 6.02
C GLY A 26 -4.88 12.95 7.37
N ALA A 27 -4.97 11.64 7.60
CA ALA A 27 -5.39 11.09 8.89
C ALA A 27 -4.43 11.45 10.02
N GLY A 28 -3.12 11.50 9.75
CA GLY A 28 -2.08 11.87 10.69
C GLY A 28 -2.25 13.28 11.22
N TYR A 29 -2.68 14.23 10.39
CA TYR A 29 -2.94 15.59 10.84
C TYR A 29 -3.98 15.65 11.98
N PHE A 30 -5.03 14.84 11.88
CA PHE A 30 -6.06 14.75 12.92
C PHE A 30 -5.66 13.84 14.09
N VAL A 31 -4.98 12.73 13.81
CA VAL A 31 -4.65 11.72 14.84
C VAL A 31 -3.46 12.15 15.69
N LEU A 32 -2.43 12.80 15.12
CA LEU A 32 -1.31 13.31 15.91
C LEU A 32 -1.73 14.45 16.84
N ALA A 33 -2.83 15.16 16.56
CA ALA A 33 -3.39 16.14 17.49
C ALA A 33 -4.02 15.50 18.75
N SER A 34 -4.23 14.18 18.76
CA SER A 34 -4.70 13.46 19.95
C SER A 34 -3.57 13.28 20.97
N GLU A 35 -3.85 13.52 22.25
CA GLU A 35 -2.94 13.22 23.37
C GLU A 35 -2.80 11.72 23.65
N ASN A 36 -3.69 10.88 23.11
CA ASN A 36 -3.70 9.47 23.45
C ASN A 36 -2.65 8.68 22.67
N TRP A 37 -1.63 8.19 23.39
CA TRP A 37 -0.52 7.40 22.82
C TRP A 37 -0.98 6.12 22.13
N LEU A 38 -2.07 5.51 22.60
CA LEU A 38 -2.60 4.26 22.03
C LEU A 38 -3.14 4.50 20.61
N VAL A 39 -3.82 5.63 20.41
CA VAL A 39 -4.39 6.05 19.12
C VAL A 39 -3.27 6.36 18.14
N ARG A 40 -2.22 7.07 18.58
CA ARG A 40 -1.03 7.33 17.76
C ARG A 40 -0.33 6.03 17.37
N GLY A 41 -0.16 5.11 18.31
CA GLY A 41 0.44 3.79 18.06
C GLY A 41 -0.34 2.97 17.04
N ALA A 42 -1.67 2.86 17.22
CA ALA A 42 -2.54 2.17 16.27
C ALA A 42 -2.50 2.82 14.88
N TYR A 43 -2.48 4.15 14.82
CA TYR A 43 -2.35 4.88 13.56
C TYR A 43 -1.05 4.55 12.82
N TYR A 44 0.10 4.49 13.50
CA TYR A 44 1.35 4.12 12.83
C TYR A 44 1.34 2.68 12.30
N VAL A 45 0.74 1.75 13.04
CA VAL A 45 0.59 0.36 12.58
C VAL A 45 -0.29 0.31 11.33
N ILE A 46 -1.45 0.98 11.33
CA ILE A 46 -2.37 1.00 10.19
C ILE A 46 -1.74 1.73 9.00
N ALA A 47 -1.12 2.88 9.22
CA ALA A 47 -0.45 3.64 8.18
C ALA A 47 0.70 2.83 7.54
N GLY A 48 1.48 2.10 8.35
CA GLY A 48 2.63 1.33 7.88
C GLY A 48 2.29 -0.04 7.27
N VAL A 49 1.37 -0.80 7.87
CA VAL A 49 1.09 -2.21 7.53
C VAL A 49 -0.25 -2.37 6.81
N GLY A 50 -1.18 -1.42 6.98
CA GLY A 50 -2.56 -1.54 6.48
C GLY A 50 -2.69 -1.58 4.95
N TRP A 51 -1.67 -1.16 4.20
CA TRP A 51 -1.67 -1.22 2.73
C TRP A 51 -1.18 -2.57 2.16
N LEU A 52 -0.47 -3.38 2.96
CA LEU A 52 0.05 -4.68 2.54
C LEU A 52 -1.02 -5.64 1.99
N PRO A 53 -2.20 -5.83 2.63
CA PRO A 53 -3.23 -6.71 2.07
C PRO A 53 -3.72 -6.25 0.69
N PHE A 54 -3.69 -4.95 0.40
CA PHE A 54 -4.03 -4.41 -0.93
C PHE A 54 -2.87 -4.56 -1.93
N ALA A 55 -1.62 -4.55 -1.48
CA ALA A 55 -0.46 -4.75 -2.33
C ALA A 55 -0.29 -6.21 -2.79
N MET A 56 -0.59 -7.17 -1.92
CA MET A 56 -0.44 -8.60 -2.21
C MET A 56 -1.10 -9.09 -3.52
N PRO A 57 -2.37 -8.75 -3.84
CA PRO A 57 -2.98 -9.17 -5.10
C PRO A 57 -2.29 -8.55 -6.34
N ILE A 58 -1.77 -7.32 -6.23
CA ILE A 58 -1.05 -6.64 -7.32
C ILE A 58 0.30 -7.32 -7.58
N VAL A 59 1.05 -7.62 -6.51
CA VAL A 59 2.31 -8.37 -6.59
C VAL A 59 2.06 -9.79 -7.11
N GLY A 60 1.00 -10.45 -6.65
CA GLY A 60 0.58 -11.75 -7.15
C GLY A 60 0.25 -11.73 -8.64
N TYR A 61 -0.40 -10.68 -9.13
CA TYR A 61 -0.66 -10.48 -10.57
C TYR A 61 0.65 -10.32 -11.37
N MET A 62 1.64 -9.60 -10.84
CA MET A 62 2.97 -9.46 -11.45
C MET A 62 3.74 -10.79 -11.47
N ALA A 63 3.75 -11.50 -10.35
CA ALA A 63 4.48 -12.75 -10.16
C ALA A 63 3.91 -13.93 -10.96
N ARG A 64 2.64 -13.88 -11.38
CA ARG A 64 1.95 -14.90 -12.19
C ARG A 64 2.39 -14.91 -13.67
N GLY A 65 3.68 -14.65 -13.94
CA GLY A 65 4.32 -14.80 -15.26
C GLY A 65 4.27 -16.24 -15.76
N PRO A 66 4.51 -16.49 -17.07
CA PRO A 66 4.24 -17.78 -17.71
C PRO A 66 4.94 -18.89 -16.94
N ARG A 67 4.14 -19.73 -16.32
CA ARG A 67 4.58 -20.91 -15.57
C ARG A 67 5.21 -21.82 -16.62
N HIS A 68 6.53 -21.98 -16.60
CA HIS A 68 7.19 -23.04 -17.36
C HIS A 68 6.74 -24.36 -16.75
N SER A 69 5.71 -24.97 -17.34
CA SER A 69 5.29 -26.37 -17.15
C SER A 69 5.62 -27.15 -18.41
#